data_AF-A0A098LE98-F1
#
_entry.id   AF-A0A098LE98-F1
#
_cell.length_a   1.000
_cell.length_b   1.000
_cell.length_c   1.000
_cell.angle_alpha   90.00
_cell.angle_beta   90.00
_cell.angle_gamma   90.00
#
_symmetry.space_group_name_H-M   'P 1'
#
loop_
_entity.id
_entity.type
_entity.pdbx_description
1 polymer ?
#
loop_
_entity_poly.entity_id
_entity_poly.type
_entity_poly.pdbx_seq_one_letter_code
_entity_poly.pdbx_strand_id
1 'polypeptide(L)' 'MIEPGFATAPGFINNPASVDYEFRFIGTNNPEKALLRLRITNVAGDAQYTEYHVSARIQECYNISGKLVGKYINEYLFR' A
#
# COMPACT_ATOMS: atom_id res chain seq x y z
N MET A 1 8.46 31.54 -4.43
CA MET A 1 8.68 30.15 -4.88
C MET A 1 7.98 29.27 -3.86
N ILE A 2 6.86 28.65 -4.22
CA ILE A 2 6.07 27.82 -3.28
C ILE A 2 6.63 26.40 -3.38
N GLU A 3 7.06 25.83 -2.25
CA GLU A 3 7.54 24.45 -2.19
C GLU A 3 6.44 23.48 -2.62
N PRO A 4 6.74 22.52 -3.52
CA PRO A 4 5.78 21.50 -3.92
C PRO A 4 5.51 20.60 -2.71
N GLY A 5 4.41 20.86 -2.02
CA GLY A 5 3.99 20.08 -0.84
C GLY A 5 3.12 20.83 0.16
N PHE A 6 3.07 22.18 0.12
CA PHE A 6 2.43 22.96 1.19
C PHE A 6 1.29 23.92 0.78
N ALA A 7 0.91 24.00 -0.50
CA ALA A 7 -0.21 24.84 -0.93
C ALA A 7 -1.42 24.01 -1.38
N THR A 8 -2.29 23.70 -0.43
CA THR A 8 -3.66 23.20 -0.69
C THR A 8 -4.54 24.37 -1.14
N ALA A 9 -4.60 24.62 -2.45
CA ALA A 9 -5.65 25.48 -3.01
C ALA A 9 -7.01 24.74 -3.01
N PRO A 10 -8.14 25.42 -2.77
CA PRO A 10 -9.47 24.81 -2.83
C PRO A 10 -9.79 24.51 -4.30
N GLY A 11 -9.64 23.24 -4.70
CA GLY A 11 -9.85 22.82 -6.10
C GLY A 11 -8.98 21.65 -6.56
N PHE A 12 -8.07 21.12 -5.73
CA PHE A 12 -7.32 19.92 -6.08
C PHE A 12 -8.22 18.68 -5.96
N ILE A 13 -8.54 18.12 -7.12
CA ILE A 13 -9.16 16.81 -7.31
C ILE A 13 -8.45 15.81 -6.39
N ASN A 14 -9.21 15.16 -5.50
CA ASN A 14 -8.75 14.02 -4.69
C ASN A 14 -8.39 12.88 -5.65
N ASN A 15 -7.17 12.90 -6.18
CA ASN A 15 -6.68 11.80 -6.99
C ASN A 15 -6.25 10.67 -6.05
N PRO A 16 -6.78 9.45 -6.24
CA PRO A 16 -6.34 8.31 -5.46
C PRO A 16 -4.83 8.07 -5.68
N ALA A 17 -4.14 7.64 -4.63
CA ALA A 17 -2.78 7.12 -4.79
C ALA A 17 -2.87 5.68 -5.32
N SER A 18 -1.91 5.27 -6.15
CA SER A 18 -1.76 3.88 -6.55
C SER A 18 -0.33 3.42 -6.29
N VAL A 19 -0.18 2.23 -5.72
CA VAL A 19 1.11 1.65 -5.34
C VAL A 19 1.18 0.19 -5.74
N ASP A 20 2.35 -0.21 -6.24
CA ASP A 20 2.73 -1.61 -6.40
C ASP A 20 3.50 -2.07 -5.16
N TYR A 21 3.09 -3.18 -4.56
CA TYR A 21 3.77 -3.80 -3.42
C TYR A 21 4.31 -5.18 -3.78
N GLU A 22 5.53 -5.46 -3.30
CA GLU A 22 6.12 -6.80 -3.32
C GLU A 22 6.37 -7.24 -1.87
N PHE A 23 5.67 -8.29 -1.46
CA PHE A 23 5.85 -8.93 -0.15
C PHE A 23 6.78 -10.12 -0.30
N ARG A 24 7.84 -10.15 0.52
CA ARG A 24 8.79 -11.26 0.59
C ARG A 24 8.71 -11.89 1.97
N PHE A 25 8.35 -13.16 2.02
CA PHE A 25 8.40 -13.95 3.25
C PHE A 25 9.75 -14.64 3.30
N ILE A 26 10.53 -14.35 4.32
CA ILE A 26 11.90 -14.83 4.47
C ILE A 26 11.96 -15.69 5.72
N GLY A 27 12.54 -16.88 5.62
CA GLY A 27 12.77 -17.73 6.77
C GLY A 27 13.84 -17.13 7.67
N THR A 28 13.59 -17.01 8.97
CA THR A 28 14.58 -16.48 9.93
C THR A 28 15.83 -17.34 10.00
N ASN A 29 15.71 -18.63 9.69
CA ASN A 29 16.80 -19.61 9.64
C ASN A 29 17.59 -19.62 8.32
N ASN A 30 17.08 -19.01 7.26
CA ASN A 30 17.78 -18.87 5.98
C ASN A 30 17.35 -17.55 5.30
N PRO A 31 18.00 -16.43 5.63
CA PRO A 31 17.59 -15.11 5.16
C PRO A 31 17.87 -14.88 3.67
N GLU A 32 18.81 -15.61 3.05
CA GLU A 32 19.07 -15.50 1.62
C GLU A 32 17.96 -16.10 0.73
N LYS A 33 17.08 -16.94 1.30
CA LYS A 33 16.00 -17.59 0.56
C LYS A 33 14.62 -17.03 0.92
N ALA A 34 13.96 -16.42 -0.06
CA ALA A 34 12.54 -16.10 0.05
C ALA A 34 11.71 -17.38 -0.04
N LEU A 35 10.88 -17.64 0.97
CA LEU A 35 9.93 -18.75 1.03
C LEU A 35 8.72 -18.49 0.13
N LEU A 36 8.30 -17.22 0.05
CA LEU A 36 7.17 -16.79 -0.77
C LEU A 36 7.40 -15.35 -1.24
N ARG A 37 6.99 -15.06 -2.47
CA ARG A 37 6.96 -13.72 -3.04
C ARG A 37 5.55 -13.46 -3.56
N LEU A 38 4.92 -12.39 -3.07
CA LEU A 38 3.62 -11.94 -3.54
C LEU A 38 3.77 -10.54 -4.12
N ARG A 39 3.33 -10.36 -5.37
CA ARG A 39 3.28 -9.04 -5.99
C ARG A 39 1.83 -8.63 -6.15
N ILE A 40 1.50 -7.47 -5.61
CA ILE A 40 0.18 -6.84 -5.76
C ILE A 40 0.42 -5.54 -6.51
N THR A 41 -0.28 -5.37 -7.63
CA THR A 41 -0.10 -4.21 -8.50
C THR A 41 -1.32 -3.32 -8.46
N ASN A 42 -1.12 -2.03 -8.71
CA ASN A 42 -2.18 -1.02 -8.82
C ASN A 42 -3.11 -0.97 -7.59
N VAL A 43 -2.53 -1.00 -6.38
CA VAL A 43 -3.31 -0.88 -5.14
C VAL A 43 -3.71 0.57 -4.95
N ALA A 44 -4.99 0.87 -5.17
CA ALA A 44 -5.54 2.20 -5.01
C ALA A 44 -5.88 2.51 -3.55
N GLY A 45 -5.49 3.69 -3.07
CA GLY A 45 -5.86 4.25 -1.76
C GLY A 45 -6.49 5.64 -1.94
N ASP A 46 -7.57 5.89 -1.22
CA ASP A 46 -8.36 7.12 -1.24
C ASP A 46 -8.64 7.64 0.18
N ALA A 47 -8.01 8.77 0.52
CA ALA A 47 -8.20 9.38 1.82
C ALA A 47 -9.64 9.89 1.96
N GLN A 48 -10.46 9.17 2.74
CA GLN A 48 -11.85 9.57 2.99
C GLN A 48 -11.90 10.97 3.62
N TYR A 49 -12.47 11.91 2.85
CA TYR A 49 -13.04 13.22 3.17
C TYR A 49 -12.31 14.23 4.07
N THR A 50 -11.20 13.92 4.75
CA THR A 50 -10.58 14.85 5.72
C THR A 50 -9.10 15.12 5.54
N GLU A 51 -8.39 14.34 4.72
CA GLU A 51 -6.93 14.44 4.62
C GLU A 51 -6.48 14.61 3.17
N TYR A 52 -6.10 15.84 2.81
CA TYR A 52 -5.44 16.17 1.54
C TYR A 52 -3.99 15.67 1.48
N HIS A 53 -3.56 14.85 2.44
CA HIS A 53 -2.20 14.39 2.57
C HIS A 53 -1.99 13.11 1.77
N VAL A 54 -1.01 13.16 0.86
CA VAL A 54 -0.56 11.99 0.07
C VAL A 54 -0.17 10.81 0.98
N SER A 55 0.36 11.09 2.17
CA SER A 55 0.70 10.07 3.17
C SER A 55 -0.50 9.22 3.60
N ALA A 56 -1.69 9.82 3.76
CA ALA A 56 -2.90 9.11 4.17
C ALA A 56 -3.37 8.12 3.08
N ARG A 57 -3.29 8.55 1.81
CA ARG A 57 -3.65 7.71 0.66
C ARG A 57 -2.68 6.53 0.52
N ILE A 58 -1.38 6.76 0.70
CA ILE A 58 -0.37 5.69 0.71
C ILE A 58 -0.58 4.72 1.88
N GLN A 59 -0.93 5.24 3.07
CA GLN A 59 -1.24 4.40 4.23
C GLN A 59 -2.43 3.48 3.94
N GLU A 60 -3.44 3.96 3.22
CA GLU A 60 -4.55 3.11 2.81
C GLU A 60 -4.14 2.06 1.78
N CYS A 61 -3.32 2.39 0.78
CA CYS A 61 -2.74 1.39 -0.13
C CYS A 61 -2.07 0.26 0.66
N TYR A 62 -1.29 0.61 1.69
CA TYR A 62 -0.65 -0.36 2.57
C TYR A 62 -1.68 -1.22 3.32
N ASN A 63 -2.70 -0.61 3.93
CA ASN A 63 -3.75 -1.33 4.65
C ASN A 63 -4.53 -2.32 3.75
N ILE A 64 -4.86 -1.92 2.52
CA ILE A 64 -5.54 -2.77 1.54
C ILE A 64 -4.64 -3.94 1.15
N SER A 65 -3.38 -3.67 0.81
CA SER A 65 -2.43 -4.71 0.42
C SER A 65 -2.20 -5.74 1.53
N GLY A 66 -2.08 -5.32 2.79
CA GLY A 66 -1.97 -6.21 3.95
C GLY A 66 -3.19 -7.13 4.11
N LYS A 67 -4.41 -6.61 3.91
CA LYS A 67 -5.64 -7.43 3.94
C LYS A 67 -5.67 -8.47 2.81
N LEU A 68 -5.24 -8.09 1.61
CA LEU A 68 -5.16 -9.00 0.46
C LEU A 68 -4.16 -10.14 0.71
N VAL A 69 -2.98 -9.81 1.25
CA VAL A 69 -1.98 -10.81 1.65
C VAL A 69 -2.54 -11.74 2.73
N GLY A 70 -3.17 -11.19 3.78
CA GLY A 70 -3.76 -11.98 4.85
C GLY A 70 -4.84 -12.95 4.35
N LYS A 71 -5.70 -12.49 3.44
CA LYS A 71 -6.71 -13.32 2.77
C LYS A 71 -6.06 -14.46 1.98
N TYR A 72 -5.04 -14.17 1.17
CA TYR A 72 -4.31 -15.18 0.41
C TYR A 72 -3.68 -16.24 1.31
N ILE A 73 -3.05 -15.84 2.41
CA ILE A 73 -2.44 -16.79 3.36
C ILE A 73 -3.51 -17.71 3.96
N ASN A 74 -4.64 -17.15 4.41
CA ASN A 74 -5.72 -17.94 4.99
C ASN A 74 -6.32 -18.95 3.98
N GLU A 75 -6.52 -18.52 2.74
CA GLU A 75 -7.15 -19.37 1.71
C GLU A 75 -6.26 -20.50 1.21
N TYR A 76 -4.93 -20.29 1.11
CA TYR A 76 -4.05 -21.18 0.36
C TYR A 76 -2.90 -21.80 1.16
N LEU A 77 -2.47 -21.21 2.30
CA LEU A 77 -1.29 -21.70 3.04
C LEU A 77 -1.62 -22.57 4.25
N PHE A 78 -2.85 -22.49 4.79
CA PHE A 78 -3.29 -23.28 5.94
C PHE A 78 -4.27 -24.42 5.59
N ARG A 79 -4.39 -24.75 4.30
CA ARG A 79 -5.09 -25.95 3.81
C ARG A 79 -4.11 -27.07 3.56
#